data_AF-A0A8J3NJR1-F1
#
_entry.id   AF-A0A8J3NJR1-F1
#
_cell.length_a   1.000
_cell.length_b   1.000
_cell.length_c   1.000
_cell.angle_alpha   90.00
_cell.angle_beta   90.00
_cell.angle_gamma   90.00
#
_symmetry.space_group_name_H-M   'P 1'
#
loop_
_entity.id
_entity.type
_entity.pdbx_description
1 polymer ?
#
loop_
_entity_poly.entity_id
_entity_poly.type
_entity_poly.pdbx_seq_one_letter_code
_entity_poly.pdbx_strand_id
1 'polypeptide(L)'
;MTVRAAGLFMIVAAVATNLLFLGLGAVFDYPEVLRREPAEILGAFRADQGAVTALFAGLAATAALLVPISVTIGGLGRGERARLSVAVGVLAGLVQVLGLLRWVYEVPVLAAEPVGEAAVTTFRALHAYLGVGVGEALGYLGTAAWTVLVVTGPLRQRGLLRLLGVAAAAAVAVGVAEPFGLAAAGTVNFAGYLAWSVWLAVTGASLARRPATASGPAVTPPGPVRVAAG
;
A
#
# COMPACT_ATOMS: atom_id res chain seq x y z
N MET A 1 14.46 -6.98 9.05
CA MET A 1 13.22 -7.79 9.13
C MET A 1 13.43 -9.10 8.37
N THR A 2 12.86 -10.22 8.83
CA THR A 2 13.01 -11.52 8.15
C THR A 2 12.05 -11.65 6.96
N VAL A 3 12.34 -12.56 6.02
CA VAL A 3 11.46 -12.87 4.88
C VAL A 3 10.09 -13.36 5.34
N ARG A 4 10.05 -14.12 6.45
CA ARG A 4 8.82 -14.58 7.06
C ARG A 4 7.95 -13.42 7.54
N ALA A 5 8.55 -12.43 8.21
CA ALA A 5 7.84 -11.24 8.66
C ALA A 5 7.33 -10.39 7.47
N ALA A 6 8.12 -10.24 6.40
CA ALA A 6 7.64 -9.60 5.16
C ALA A 6 6.42 -10.32 4.58
N GLY A 7 6.45 -11.66 4.55
CA GLY A 7 5.33 -12.46 4.09
C GLY A 7 4.07 -12.27 4.95
N LEU A 8 4.21 -12.20 6.27
CA LEU A 8 3.11 -11.88 7.18
C LEU A 8 2.57 -10.47 6.94
N PHE A 9 3.44 -9.47 6.76
CA PHE A 9 3.01 -8.10 6.46
C PHE A 9 2.24 -8.00 5.14
N MET A 10 2.60 -8.77 4.11
CA MET A 10 1.82 -8.82 2.87
C MET A 10 0.41 -9.38 3.10
N ILE A 11 0.28 -10.44 3.91
CA ILE A 11 -1.02 -11.02 4.26
C ILE A 11 -1.85 -10.02 5.08
N VAL A 12 -1.24 -9.41 6.10
CA VAL A 12 -1.90 -8.39 6.94
C VAL A 12 -2.34 -7.21 6.08
N ALA A 13 -1.48 -6.68 5.20
CA ALA A 13 -1.82 -5.58 4.31
C ALA A 13 -3.02 -5.94 3.41
N ALA A 14 -3.03 -7.14 2.82
CA ALA A 14 -4.14 -7.61 1.99
C ALA A 14 -5.45 -7.72 2.78
N VAL A 15 -5.45 -8.42 3.91
CA VAL A 15 -6.67 -8.67 4.69
C VAL A 15 -7.18 -7.39 5.35
N ALA A 16 -6.31 -6.67 6.07
CA ALA A 16 -6.71 -5.49 6.83
C ALA A 16 -7.21 -4.37 5.91
N THR A 17 -6.57 -4.12 4.77
CA THR A 17 -7.03 -3.07 3.83
C THR A 17 -8.45 -3.34 3.34
N ASN A 18 -8.78 -4.59 3.00
CA ASN A 18 -10.13 -4.96 2.57
C ASN A 18 -11.16 -4.83 3.69
N LEU A 19 -10.81 -5.25 4.92
CA LEU A 19 -11.71 -5.11 6.08
C LEU A 19 -11.96 -3.64 6.44
N LEU A 20 -10.92 -2.81 6.39
CA LEU A 20 -11.03 -1.37 6.65
C LEU A 20 -11.86 -0.66 5.56
N PHE A 21 -11.69 -1.04 4.30
CA PHE A 21 -12.50 -0.53 3.19
C PHE A 21 -13.98 -0.91 3.35
N LEU A 22 -14.27 -2.16 3.73
CA LEU A 22 -15.64 -2.60 4.06
C LEU A 22 -16.22 -1.81 5.24
N GLY A 23 -15.41 -1.53 6.27
CA GLY A 23 -15.81 -0.68 7.38
C GLY A 23 -16.15 0.75 6.94
N LEU A 24 -15.36 1.35 6.05
CA LEU A 24 -15.68 2.66 5.47
C LEU A 24 -16.94 2.64 4.62
N GLY A 25 -17.18 1.56 3.86
CA GLY A 25 -18.44 1.38 3.14
C GLY A 25 -19.64 1.37 4.09
N ALA A 26 -19.52 0.67 5.21
CA ALA A 26 -20.62 0.53 6.18
C ALA A 26 -20.92 1.81 6.97
N VAL A 27 -19.89 2.59 7.32
CA VAL A 27 -20.03 3.76 8.22
C VAL A 27 -20.05 5.08 7.46
N PHE A 28 -19.41 5.16 6.30
CA PHE A 28 -19.18 6.41 5.58
C PHE A 28 -19.68 6.37 4.13
N ASP A 29 -20.33 5.30 3.69
CA ASP A 29 -20.76 5.07 2.30
C ASP A 29 -19.60 5.21 1.30
N TYR A 30 -18.41 4.76 1.70
CA TYR A 30 -17.22 4.83 0.85
C TYR A 30 -17.24 3.73 -0.24
N PRO A 31 -16.84 4.02 -1.49
CA PRO A 31 -16.32 5.30 -2.00
C PRO A 31 -17.39 6.27 -2.53
N GLU A 32 -18.67 5.88 -2.53
CA GLU A 32 -19.75 6.65 -3.15
C GLU A 32 -19.89 8.07 -2.56
N VAL A 33 -19.66 8.22 -1.26
CA VAL A 33 -19.64 9.52 -0.58
C VAL A 33 -18.72 10.54 -1.26
N LEU A 34 -17.62 10.09 -1.89
CA LEU A 34 -16.66 10.99 -2.56
C LEU A 34 -17.22 11.62 -3.84
N ARG A 35 -18.35 11.14 -4.35
CA ARG A 35 -19.03 11.69 -5.54
C ARG A 35 -20.03 12.80 -5.19
N ARG A 36 -20.27 13.04 -3.90
CA ARG A 36 -21.20 14.04 -3.40
C ARG A 36 -20.55 15.43 -3.32
N GLU A 37 -21.37 16.46 -3.09
CA GLU A 37 -20.84 17.81 -2.87
C GLU A 37 -19.99 17.87 -1.58
N PRO A 38 -18.91 18.68 -1.54
CA PRO A 38 -18.00 18.72 -0.39
C PRO A 38 -18.68 19.02 0.95
N ALA A 39 -19.71 19.86 0.96
CA ALA A 39 -20.47 20.15 2.17
C ALA A 39 -21.15 18.89 2.73
N GLU A 40 -21.68 18.03 1.85
CA GLU A 40 -22.27 16.75 2.22
C GLU A 40 -21.20 15.76 2.69
N ILE A 41 -20.03 15.73 2.06
CA ILE A 41 -18.90 14.88 2.48
C ILE A 41 -18.46 15.25 3.90
N LEU A 42 -18.27 16.55 4.17
CA LEU A 42 -17.85 17.05 5.48
C LEU A 42 -18.94 16.82 6.54
N GLY A 43 -20.21 16.95 6.18
CA GLY A 43 -21.34 16.63 7.05
C GLY A 43 -21.41 15.13 7.40
N ALA A 44 -21.29 14.26 6.41
CA ALA A 44 -21.24 12.81 6.61
C ALA A 44 -20.02 12.39 7.45
N PHE A 45 -18.87 13.03 7.23
CA PHE A 45 -17.67 12.78 8.02
C PHE A 45 -17.89 13.16 9.49
N ARG A 46 -18.52 14.32 9.75
CA ARG A 46 -18.82 14.77 11.11
C ARG A 46 -19.74 13.81 11.87
N ALA A 47 -20.71 13.22 11.18
CA ALA A 47 -21.65 12.27 11.79
C ALA A 47 -20.94 11.07 12.44
N ASP A 48 -19.87 10.58 11.82
CA ASP A 48 -19.15 9.37 12.25
C ASP A 48 -17.63 9.60 12.42
N GLN A 49 -17.23 10.84 12.73
CA GLN A 49 -15.83 11.30 12.67
C GLN A 49 -14.84 10.34 13.33
N GLY A 50 -15.11 9.90 14.57
CA GLY A 50 -14.21 9.01 15.30
C GLY A 50 -13.97 7.68 14.57
N ALA A 51 -15.03 7.08 14.03
CA ALA A 51 -14.94 5.82 13.29
C ALA A 51 -14.24 6.04 11.94
N VAL A 52 -14.63 7.06 11.18
CA VAL A 52 -14.05 7.35 9.86
C VAL A 52 -12.56 7.69 9.97
N THR A 53 -12.16 8.53 10.94
CA THR A 53 -10.75 8.82 11.22
C THR A 53 -9.97 7.57 11.59
N ALA A 54 -10.50 6.70 12.46
CA ALA A 54 -9.83 5.47 12.85
C ALA A 54 -9.64 4.51 11.66
N LEU A 55 -10.65 4.39 10.79
CA LEU A 55 -10.59 3.55 9.59
C LEU A 55 -9.54 4.06 8.59
N PHE A 56 -9.50 5.37 8.31
CA PHE A 56 -8.47 5.95 7.45
C PHE A 56 -7.06 5.88 8.06
N ALA A 57 -6.92 6.04 9.38
CA ALA A 57 -5.65 5.81 10.06
C ALA A 57 -5.19 4.35 9.94
N GLY A 58 -6.13 3.39 10.03
CA GLY A 58 -5.88 1.98 9.75
C GLY A 58 -5.38 1.76 8.32
N LEU A 59 -6.03 2.37 7.32
CA LEU A 59 -5.60 2.28 5.93
C LEU A 59 -4.21 2.89 5.71
N ALA A 60 -3.92 4.00 6.37
CA ALA A 60 -2.59 4.60 6.32
C ALA A 60 -1.55 3.64 6.92
N ALA A 61 -1.86 2.98 8.04
CA ALA A 61 -0.98 1.97 8.64
C ALA A 61 -0.76 0.76 7.71
N THR A 62 -1.79 0.26 7.01
CA THR A 62 -1.61 -0.84 6.06
C THR A 62 -0.80 -0.42 4.83
N ALA A 63 -1.01 0.80 4.31
CA ALA A 63 -0.19 1.37 3.25
C ALA A 63 1.29 1.49 3.66
N ALA A 64 1.55 1.91 4.91
CA ALA A 64 2.91 2.03 5.46
C ALA A 64 3.65 0.68 5.48
N LEU A 65 2.96 -0.47 5.57
CA LEU A 65 3.58 -1.79 5.50
C LEU A 65 4.30 -2.03 4.17
N LEU A 66 3.94 -1.34 3.10
CA LEU A 66 4.62 -1.46 1.82
C LEU A 66 6.10 -1.07 1.92
N VAL A 67 6.47 -0.17 2.83
CA VAL A 67 7.87 0.25 3.06
C VAL A 67 8.74 -0.92 3.51
N PRO A 68 8.51 -1.55 4.68
CA PRO A 68 9.33 -2.68 5.14
C PRO A 68 9.20 -3.91 4.22
N ILE A 69 8.03 -4.13 3.60
CA ILE A 69 7.84 -5.18 2.59
C ILE A 69 8.79 -4.96 1.42
N SER A 70 8.85 -3.73 0.87
CA SER A 70 9.66 -3.39 -0.30
C SER A 70 11.15 -3.53 -0.03
N VAL A 71 11.62 -3.02 1.11
CA VAL A 71 13.03 -3.17 1.52
C VAL A 71 13.42 -4.64 1.64
N THR A 72 12.58 -5.45 2.27
CA THR A 72 12.90 -6.86 2.52
C THR A 72 12.84 -7.69 1.24
N ILE A 73 11.80 -7.50 0.41
CA ILE A 73 11.68 -8.20 -0.87
C ILE A 73 12.79 -7.77 -1.83
N GLY A 74 13.09 -6.47 -1.92
CA GLY A 74 14.19 -5.96 -2.75
C GLY A 74 15.54 -6.59 -2.39
N GLY A 75 15.81 -6.80 -1.09
CA GLY A 75 17.02 -7.47 -0.60
C GLY A 75 17.16 -8.94 -1.02
N LEU A 76 16.11 -9.59 -1.53
CA LEU A 76 16.18 -10.95 -2.09
C LEU A 76 16.75 -10.97 -3.51
N GLY A 77 16.65 -9.83 -4.22
CA GLY A 77 17.12 -9.68 -5.58
C GLY A 77 18.55 -9.14 -5.67
N ARG A 78 19.07 -9.06 -6.89
CA ARG A 78 20.32 -8.36 -7.23
C ARG A 78 20.10 -7.46 -8.45
N GLY A 79 20.93 -6.43 -8.56
CA GLY A 79 20.93 -5.51 -9.71
C GLY A 79 19.89 -4.38 -9.60
N GLU A 80 19.71 -3.67 -10.71
CA GLU A 80 18.94 -2.42 -10.76
C GLU A 80 17.45 -2.61 -10.43
N ARG A 81 16.81 -3.64 -11.00
CA ARG A 81 15.39 -3.92 -10.74
C ARG A 81 15.09 -4.14 -9.25
N ALA A 82 16.02 -4.75 -8.52
CA ALA A 82 15.88 -4.93 -7.08
C ALA A 82 15.95 -3.58 -6.34
N ARG A 83 16.91 -2.72 -6.67
CA ARG A 83 17.01 -1.36 -6.08
C ARG A 83 15.80 -0.50 -6.43
N LEU A 84 15.37 -0.51 -7.69
CA LEU A 84 14.17 0.20 -8.12
C LEU A 84 12.91 -0.31 -7.40
N SER A 85 12.79 -1.62 -7.16
CA SER A 85 11.64 -2.15 -6.41
C SER A 85 11.59 -1.60 -4.98
N VAL A 86 12.73 -1.36 -4.33
CA VAL A 86 12.75 -0.71 -3.02
C VAL A 86 12.31 0.74 -3.15
N ALA A 87 12.95 1.51 -4.03
CA ALA A 87 12.66 2.94 -4.19
C ALA A 87 11.19 3.20 -4.54
N VAL A 88 10.68 2.51 -5.57
CA VAL A 88 9.29 2.66 -6.03
C VAL A 88 8.30 2.20 -4.95
N GLY A 89 8.56 1.09 -4.27
CA GLY A 89 7.65 0.59 -3.23
C GLY A 89 7.61 1.47 -1.98
N VAL A 90 8.75 2.03 -1.58
CA VAL A 90 8.81 3.02 -0.50
C VAL A 90 8.04 4.28 -0.89
N LEU A 91 8.30 4.83 -2.08
CA LEU A 91 7.57 6.01 -2.56
C LEU A 91 6.07 5.76 -2.66
N ALA A 92 5.65 4.62 -3.21
CA ALA A 92 4.25 4.23 -3.32
C ALA A 92 3.56 4.16 -1.94
N GLY A 93 4.24 3.56 -0.94
CA GLY A 93 3.73 3.51 0.42
C GLY A 93 3.60 4.90 1.04
N LEU A 94 4.60 5.76 0.86
CA LEU A 94 4.61 7.10 1.42
C LEU A 94 3.54 8.01 0.81
N VAL A 95 3.39 8.04 -0.52
CA VAL A 95 2.36 8.88 -1.16
C VAL A 95 0.95 8.42 -0.77
N GLN A 96 0.74 7.11 -0.64
CA GLN A 96 -0.52 6.55 -0.18
C GLN A 96 -0.81 6.94 1.27
N VAL A 97 0.18 6.86 2.16
CA VAL A 97 0.04 7.33 3.55
C VAL A 97 -0.32 8.81 3.58
N LEU A 98 0.38 9.67 2.84
CA LEU A 98 0.11 11.10 2.80
C LEU A 98 -1.31 11.40 2.29
N GLY A 99 -1.76 10.72 1.23
CA GLY A 99 -3.11 10.86 0.70
C GLY A 99 -4.20 10.41 1.66
N LEU A 100 -3.93 9.45 2.55
CA LEU A 100 -4.87 8.94 3.55
C LEU A 100 -4.88 9.79 4.84
N LEU A 101 -3.72 10.31 5.26
CA LEU A 101 -3.60 11.11 6.48
C LEU A 101 -4.40 12.43 6.46
N ARG A 102 -4.79 12.92 5.28
CA ARG A 102 -5.72 14.06 5.18
C ARG A 102 -7.04 13.78 5.91
N TRP A 103 -7.55 12.56 5.88
CA TRP A 103 -8.78 12.18 6.61
C TRP A 103 -8.60 12.12 8.13
N VAL A 104 -7.34 12.11 8.60
CA VAL A 104 -6.99 12.07 10.03
C VAL A 104 -6.72 13.47 10.58
N TYR A 105 -6.12 14.36 9.78
CA TYR A 105 -5.67 15.66 10.26
C TYR A 105 -6.39 16.85 9.64
N GLU A 106 -6.67 16.80 8.33
CA GLU A 106 -7.23 17.93 7.59
C GLU A 106 -8.75 17.93 7.67
N VAL A 107 -9.39 16.81 7.31
CA VAL A 107 -10.85 16.72 7.23
C VAL A 107 -11.55 17.01 8.56
N PRO A 108 -11.05 16.59 9.75
CA PRO A 108 -11.62 17.02 11.02
C PRO A 108 -11.66 18.53 11.23
N VAL A 109 -10.64 19.26 10.74
CA VAL A 109 -10.58 20.73 10.87
C VAL A 109 -11.60 21.38 9.94
N LEU A 110 -11.70 20.89 8.69
CA LEU A 110 -12.66 21.41 7.70
C LEU A 110 -14.10 21.05 8.04
N ALA A 111 -14.31 19.94 8.75
CA ALA A 111 -15.59 19.51 9.26
C ALA A 111 -15.93 20.14 10.62
N ALA A 112 -15.15 21.08 11.16
CA ALA A 112 -15.58 21.84 12.33
C ALA A 112 -16.73 22.81 11.97
N GLU A 113 -17.68 23.03 12.88
CA GLU A 113 -18.89 23.83 12.63
C GLU A 113 -18.61 25.36 12.58
N PRO A 114 -19.32 26.11 11.71
CA PRO A 114 -20.12 25.65 10.56
C PRO A 114 -19.30 25.46 9.28
N VAL A 115 -19.74 24.53 8.40
CA VAL A 115 -19.11 24.31 7.08
C VAL A 115 -19.40 25.51 6.17
N GLY A 116 -18.47 26.47 6.14
CA GLY A 116 -18.53 27.62 5.26
C GLY A 116 -17.92 27.35 3.87
N GLU A 117 -18.09 28.33 2.98
CA GLU A 117 -17.53 28.32 1.62
C GLU A 117 -16.00 28.14 1.61
N ALA A 118 -15.30 28.70 2.60
CA ALA A 118 -13.86 28.51 2.76
C ALA A 118 -13.49 27.04 2.99
N ALA A 119 -14.20 26.34 3.90
CA ALA A 119 -13.96 24.93 4.17
C ALA A 119 -14.23 24.05 2.94
N VAL A 120 -15.31 24.35 2.21
CA VAL A 120 -15.67 23.68 0.95
C VAL A 120 -14.58 23.86 -0.11
N THR A 121 -14.11 25.10 -0.29
CA THR A 121 -13.08 25.42 -1.30
C THR A 121 -11.74 24.78 -0.95
N THR A 122 -11.34 24.84 0.32
CA THR A 122 -10.13 24.17 0.82
C THR A 122 -10.22 22.66 0.65
N PHE A 123 -11.37 22.04 1.01
CA PHE A 123 -11.57 20.61 0.80
C PHE A 123 -11.46 20.24 -0.68
N ARG A 124 -12.11 20.98 -1.60
CA ARG A 124 -12.02 20.67 -3.04
C ARG A 124 -10.57 20.70 -3.53
N ALA A 125 -9.81 21.73 -3.17
CA ALA A 125 -8.43 21.89 -3.60
C ALA A 125 -7.53 20.75 -3.06
N LEU A 126 -7.63 20.44 -1.76
CA LEU A 126 -6.82 19.41 -1.12
C LEU A 126 -7.27 18.01 -1.53
N HIS A 127 -8.56 17.77 -1.73
CA HIS A 127 -9.08 16.52 -2.27
C HIS A 127 -8.54 16.26 -3.68
N ALA A 128 -8.56 17.26 -4.57
CA ALA A 128 -8.03 17.12 -5.93
C ALA A 128 -6.51 16.90 -5.93
N TYR A 129 -5.77 17.64 -5.12
CA TYR A 129 -4.30 17.54 -5.10
C TYR A 129 -3.79 16.35 -4.28
N LEU A 130 -4.04 16.32 -2.97
CA LEU A 130 -3.54 15.29 -2.07
C LEU A 130 -4.30 13.97 -2.20
N GLY A 131 -5.62 14.03 -2.45
CA GLY A 131 -6.44 12.85 -2.67
C GLY A 131 -6.18 12.23 -4.03
N VAL A 132 -6.69 12.87 -5.08
CA VAL A 132 -6.67 12.32 -6.45
C VAL A 132 -5.26 12.32 -7.05
N GLY A 133 -4.54 13.44 -6.97
CA GLY A 133 -3.19 13.53 -7.56
C GLY A 133 -2.15 12.66 -6.83
N VAL A 134 -1.96 12.91 -5.53
CA VAL A 134 -0.92 12.25 -4.75
C VAL A 134 -1.34 10.87 -4.26
N GLY A 135 -2.47 10.77 -3.57
CA GLY A 135 -2.91 9.52 -2.96
C GLY A 135 -3.31 8.46 -3.98
N GLU A 136 -4.10 8.84 -4.98
CA GLU A 136 -4.63 7.92 -5.98
C GLU A 136 -3.68 7.78 -7.16
N ALA A 137 -3.43 8.83 -7.95
CA ALA A 137 -2.67 8.66 -9.20
C ALA A 137 -1.23 8.17 -8.95
N LEU A 138 -0.47 8.81 -8.05
CA LEU A 138 0.88 8.33 -7.73
C LEU A 138 0.85 7.00 -6.95
N GLY A 139 -0.14 6.80 -6.09
CA GLY A 139 -0.33 5.53 -5.36
C GLY A 139 -0.59 4.35 -6.29
N TYR A 140 -1.45 4.52 -7.30
CA TYR A 140 -1.83 3.51 -8.29
C TYR A 140 -0.65 3.17 -9.19
N LEU A 141 0.01 4.19 -9.74
CA LEU A 141 1.19 4.01 -10.58
C LEU A 141 2.34 3.36 -9.80
N GLY A 142 2.58 3.83 -8.57
CA GLY A 142 3.59 3.27 -7.69
C GLY A 142 3.31 1.81 -7.33
N THR A 143 2.07 1.48 -6.97
CA THR A 143 1.63 0.11 -6.66
C THR A 143 1.79 -0.81 -7.87
N ALA A 144 1.36 -0.35 -9.04
CA ALA A 144 1.48 -1.10 -10.28
C ALA A 144 2.95 -1.36 -10.66
N ALA A 145 3.76 -0.30 -10.69
CA ALA A 145 5.18 -0.37 -11.03
C ALA A 145 5.96 -1.24 -10.05
N TRP A 146 5.72 -1.08 -8.75
CA TRP A 146 6.31 -1.91 -7.70
C TRP A 146 5.99 -3.39 -7.92
N THR A 147 4.72 -3.71 -8.17
CA THR A 147 4.27 -5.09 -8.37
C THR A 147 4.98 -5.72 -9.56
N VAL A 148 5.07 -5.02 -10.69
CA VAL A 148 5.80 -5.50 -11.88
C VAL A 148 7.29 -5.72 -11.59
N LEU A 149 7.94 -4.78 -10.88
CA LEU A 149 9.35 -4.90 -10.49
C LEU A 149 9.60 -6.09 -9.57
N VAL A 150 8.73 -6.31 -8.58
CA VAL A 150 8.83 -7.43 -7.63
C VAL A 150 8.64 -8.78 -8.35
N VAL A 151 7.62 -8.88 -9.19
CA VAL A 151 7.30 -10.09 -9.97
C VAL A 151 8.44 -10.46 -10.93
N THR A 152 9.00 -9.48 -11.64
CA THR A 152 10.01 -9.71 -12.68
C THR A 152 11.46 -9.67 -12.19
N GLY A 153 11.69 -9.07 -11.02
CA GLY A 153 12.99 -8.82 -10.41
C GLY A 153 13.22 -9.70 -9.18
N PRO A 154 13.15 -9.17 -7.94
CA PRO A 154 13.53 -9.91 -6.74
C PRO A 154 12.89 -11.28 -6.54
N LEU A 155 11.60 -11.45 -6.84
CA LEU A 155 10.93 -12.74 -6.65
C LEU A 155 11.00 -13.65 -7.88
N ARG A 156 11.26 -13.09 -9.07
CA ARG A 156 11.31 -13.82 -10.37
C ARG A 156 10.15 -14.81 -10.54
N GLN A 157 8.93 -14.40 -10.18
CA GLN A 157 7.76 -15.25 -10.20
C GLN A 157 7.47 -15.76 -11.63
N ARG A 158 6.79 -16.91 -11.72
CA ARG A 158 6.43 -17.56 -12.99
C ARG A 158 4.99 -18.07 -12.95
N GLY A 159 4.45 -18.43 -14.12
CA GLY A 159 3.13 -19.03 -14.25
C GLY A 159 1.99 -18.10 -13.81
N LEU A 160 0.93 -18.71 -13.27
CA LEU A 160 -0.31 -18.01 -12.91
C LEU A 160 -0.10 -16.90 -11.88
N LEU A 161 0.81 -17.07 -10.92
CA LEU A 161 1.06 -16.04 -9.90
C LEU A 161 1.69 -14.77 -10.51
N ARG A 162 2.59 -14.93 -11.48
CA ARG A 162 3.12 -13.80 -12.24
C ARG A 162 2.03 -13.13 -13.09
N LEU A 163 1.21 -13.93 -13.77
CA LEU A 163 0.12 -13.40 -14.60
C LEU A 163 -0.87 -12.59 -13.75
N LEU A 164 -1.28 -13.14 -12.61
CA LEU A 164 -2.17 -12.46 -11.66
C LEU A 164 -1.57 -11.12 -11.19
N GLY A 165 -0.30 -11.12 -10.77
CA GLY A 165 0.36 -9.89 -10.31
C GLY A 165 0.46 -8.82 -11.40
N VAL A 166 0.83 -9.20 -12.63
CA VAL A 166 0.93 -8.25 -13.75
C VAL A 166 -0.45 -7.76 -14.21
N ALA A 167 -1.45 -8.63 -14.29
CA ALA A 167 -2.81 -8.25 -14.66
C ALA A 167 -3.43 -7.33 -13.60
N ALA A 168 -3.25 -7.64 -12.31
CA ALA A 168 -3.69 -6.79 -11.22
C ALA A 168 -2.99 -5.41 -11.26
N ALA A 169 -1.68 -5.37 -11.49
CA ALA A 169 -0.93 -4.12 -11.63
C ALA A 169 -1.45 -3.26 -12.79
N ALA A 170 -1.72 -3.88 -13.95
CA ALA A 170 -2.29 -3.17 -15.09
C ALA A 170 -3.68 -2.61 -14.77
N ALA A 171 -4.55 -3.40 -14.14
CA ALA A 171 -5.88 -2.98 -13.72
C ALA A 171 -5.86 -1.83 -12.70
N VAL A 172 -4.94 -1.87 -11.72
CA VAL A 172 -4.74 -0.76 -10.77
C VAL A 172 -4.29 0.52 -11.50
N ALA A 173 -3.35 0.42 -12.45
CA ALA A 173 -2.86 1.58 -13.19
C ALA A 173 -3.96 2.26 -14.04
N VAL A 174 -4.98 1.52 -14.47
CA VAL A 174 -6.14 2.09 -15.19
C VAL A 174 -6.89 3.12 -14.33
N GLY A 175 -6.83 3.04 -12.99
CA GLY A 175 -7.48 4.01 -12.11
C GLY A 175 -7.05 5.47 -12.34
N VAL A 176 -5.84 5.71 -12.84
CA VAL A 176 -5.35 7.06 -13.20
C VAL A 176 -6.21 7.72 -14.28
N ALA A 177 -6.95 6.92 -15.05
CA ALA A 177 -7.84 7.39 -16.11
C ALA A 177 -9.19 7.92 -15.59
N GLU A 178 -9.56 7.66 -14.33
CA GLU A 178 -10.87 8.02 -13.77
C GLU A 178 -11.15 9.55 -13.81
N PRO A 179 -10.20 10.43 -13.42
CA PRO A 179 -10.41 11.88 -13.51
C PRO A 179 -10.56 12.40 -14.95
N PHE A 180 -10.18 11.61 -15.96
CA PHE A 180 -10.31 11.95 -17.38
C PHE A 180 -11.63 11.47 -18.00
N GLY A 181 -12.57 11.00 -17.19
CA GLY A 181 -13.93 10.65 -17.62
C GLY A 181 -14.08 9.22 -18.15
N LEU A 182 -13.10 8.35 -17.98
CA LEU A 182 -13.26 6.93 -18.30
C LEU A 182 -14.11 6.24 -17.23
N ALA A 183 -15.43 6.14 -17.49
CA ALA A 183 -16.42 5.60 -16.54
C ALA A 183 -16.06 4.21 -15.99
N ALA A 184 -15.40 3.35 -16.78
CA ALA A 184 -15.00 2.01 -16.32
C ALA A 184 -13.73 2.00 -15.45
N ALA A 185 -12.96 3.09 -15.39
CA ALA A 185 -11.64 3.10 -14.77
C ALA A 185 -11.69 2.79 -13.27
N GLY A 186 -12.63 3.39 -12.53
CA GLY A 186 -12.81 3.10 -11.10
C GLY A 186 -13.19 1.64 -10.83
N THR A 187 -14.05 1.05 -11.67
CA THR A 187 -14.46 -0.36 -11.53
C THR A 187 -13.30 -1.32 -11.83
N VAL A 188 -12.53 -1.04 -12.89
CA VAL A 188 -11.36 -1.84 -13.25
C VAL A 188 -10.28 -1.73 -12.17
N ASN A 189 -10.04 -0.53 -11.65
CA ASN A 189 -9.11 -0.28 -10.56
C ASN A 189 -9.50 -1.05 -9.30
N PHE A 190 -10.77 -1.01 -8.90
CA PHE A 190 -11.29 -1.76 -7.76
C PHE A 190 -11.08 -3.28 -7.93
N ALA A 191 -11.44 -3.84 -9.09
CA ALA A 191 -11.18 -5.24 -9.41
C ALA A 191 -9.67 -5.56 -9.40
N GLY A 192 -8.84 -4.62 -9.86
CA GLY A 192 -7.39 -4.69 -9.81
C GLY A 192 -6.86 -4.80 -8.38
N TYR A 193 -7.34 -3.98 -7.45
CA TYR A 193 -6.96 -4.04 -6.04
C TYR A 193 -7.40 -5.32 -5.33
N LEU A 194 -8.57 -5.87 -5.68
CA LEU A 194 -9.01 -7.18 -5.19
C LEU A 194 -8.06 -8.30 -5.69
N ALA A 195 -7.77 -8.32 -7.00
CA ALA A 195 -6.82 -9.27 -7.58
C ALA A 195 -5.40 -9.10 -6.99
N TRP A 196 -4.98 -7.86 -6.76
CA TRP A 196 -3.70 -7.55 -6.12
C TRP A 196 -3.65 -8.02 -4.67
N SER A 197 -4.76 -7.90 -3.93
CA SER A 197 -4.88 -8.42 -2.56
C SER A 197 -4.73 -9.95 -2.52
N VAL A 198 -5.35 -10.66 -3.48
CA VAL A 198 -5.15 -12.11 -3.63
C VAL A 198 -3.69 -12.44 -3.94
N TRP A 199 -3.07 -11.70 -4.86
CA TRP A 199 -1.66 -11.87 -5.20
C TRP A 199 -0.74 -11.63 -3.99
N LEU A 200 -1.00 -10.59 -3.19
CA LEU A 200 -0.27 -10.29 -1.97
C LEU A 200 -0.41 -11.41 -0.95
N ALA A 201 -1.62 -11.91 -0.70
CA ALA A 201 -1.87 -12.96 0.27
C ALA A 201 -1.18 -14.28 -0.13
N VAL A 202 -1.27 -14.68 -1.39
CA VAL A 202 -0.62 -15.90 -1.90
C VAL A 202 0.90 -15.78 -1.88
N THR A 203 1.44 -14.64 -2.33
CA THR A 203 2.88 -14.36 -2.29
C THR A 203 3.38 -14.32 -0.85
N GLY A 204 2.67 -13.63 0.03
CA GLY A 204 3.00 -13.52 1.45
C GLY A 204 3.01 -14.88 2.13
N ALA A 205 2.01 -15.73 1.88
CA ALA A 205 1.96 -17.10 2.40
C ALA A 205 3.14 -17.95 1.90
N SER A 206 3.57 -17.78 0.64
CA SER A 206 4.76 -18.46 0.11
C SER A 206 6.05 -18.03 0.80
N LEU A 207 6.18 -16.75 1.15
CA LEU A 207 7.34 -16.20 1.85
C LEU A 207 7.34 -16.58 3.33
N ALA A 208 6.17 -16.59 3.97
CA ALA A 208 5.99 -16.96 5.37
C ALA A 208 6.33 -18.44 5.64
N ARG A 209 6.19 -19.31 4.63
CA ARG A 209 6.55 -20.73 4.68
C ARG A 209 8.04 -21.02 4.47
N ARG A 210 8.86 -20.02 4.13
CA ARG A 210 10.30 -20.26 3.92
C ARG A 210 10.98 -20.60 5.27
N PRO A 211 11.86 -21.61 5.32
CA PRO A 211 12.65 -21.89 6.52
C PRO A 211 13.42 -20.64 6.93
N ALA A 212 13.51 -20.37 8.24
CA ALA A 212 14.46 -19.40 8.74
C ALA A 212 15.85 -19.94 8.42
N THR A 213 16.52 -19.39 7.40
CA THR A 213 17.92 -19.72 7.13
C THR A 213 18.71 -19.43 8.40
N ALA A 214 19.30 -20.48 8.98
CA ALA A 214 20.22 -20.37 10.11
C ALA A 214 21.34 -19.37 9.73
N SER A 215 21.55 -18.38 10.59
CA SER A 215 22.58 -17.36 10.42
C SER A 215 23.97 -17.98 10.40
N GLY A 216 24.62 -18.00 9.22
CA GLY A 216 26.09 -17.97 9.03
C GLY A 216 26.94 -19.16 9.53
N PRO A 217 28.13 -19.39 8.95
CA PRO A 217 29.01 -20.48 9.35
C PRO A 217 29.50 -20.29 10.79
N ALA A 218 29.53 -21.39 11.56
CA ALA A 218 30.20 -21.42 12.84
C ALA A 218 31.63 -20.87 12.66
N VAL A 219 31.97 -19.82 13.41
CA VAL A 219 33.36 -19.39 13.56
C VAL A 219 34.09 -20.56 14.20
N THR A 220 34.87 -21.30 13.41
CA THR A 220 35.78 -22.31 13.94
C THR A 220 36.76 -21.57 14.86
N PRO A 221 36.85 -21.91 16.16
CA PRO A 221 37.83 -21.29 17.03
C PRO A 221 39.24 -21.53 16.48
N PRO A 222 40.17 -20.58 16.61
CA PRO A 222 41.54 -20.77 16.17
C PRO A 222 42.13 -22.00 16.86
N GLY A 223 42.71 -22.90 16.06
CA GLY A 223 43.38 -24.10 16.56
C GLY A 223 44.55 -23.73 17.48
N PRO A 224 44.95 -24.63 18.40
CA PRO A 224 46.00 -24.34 19.37
C PRO A 224 47.32 -24.02 18.66
N VAL A 225 47.91 -22.88 19.03
CA VAL A 225 49.25 -22.47 18.59
C VAL A 225 50.25 -23.49 19.14
N ARG A 226 50.86 -24.29 18.25
CA ARG A 226 52.02 -25.11 18.63
C ARG A 226 53.22 -24.19 18.82
N VAL A 227 53.57 -23.94 20.08
CA VAL A 227 54.87 -23.37 20.44
C VAL A 227 55.90 -24.47 20.16
N ALA A 228 56.77 -24.25 19.18
CA ALA A 228 57.93 -25.10 18.98
C ALA A 228 58.87 -24.91 20.17
N ALA A 229 59.10 -25.98 20.94
CA ALA A 229 60.16 -26.01 21.93
C ALA A 229 61.50 -26.05 21.18
N GLY A 230 62.29 -25.00 21.36
CA GLY A 230 63.73 -24.96 21.09
C GLY A 230 64.47 -24.81 22.40
#